data_AF-L0M1F4-F1
#
_entry.id   AF-L0M1F4-F1
#
_cell.length_a   1.000
_cell.length_b   1.000
_cell.length_c   1.000
_cell.angle_alpha   90.00
_cell.angle_beta   90.00
_cell.angle_gamma   90.00
#
_symmetry.space_group_name_H-M   'P 1'
#
loop_
_entity.id
_entity.type
_entity.pdbx_description
1 polymer ?
#
loop_
_entity_poly.entity_id
_entity_poly.type
_entity_poly.pdbx_seq_one_letter_code
_entity_poly.pdbx_strand_id
1 'polypeptide(L)'
;MAMIIYRFKGKSSLIVSSIIIIIELIIITLNVFWLGCYFFTGEGINQSVIYTLTRNLTGVGLRSYWQHAVCVMVILIFLPLLTIKFFCRAKSAGTNYYTLFSVVLVLMSVMISPTLVQLLNYNKPPPDVDGSDFLQFVKVPQSKIPSPKYNLVYIYGESFERTYFDAKTFPGLLPDLAPIIARGIEWSGTEQYPGMDFTIAGIVASQCGLPLFIPAAINGENVSGFFPDRICLGDILKKSGFETWFIQGADLHFADKNKFFSTHGIDNTWGLKESGLETMTYKRNEWGLYDDEVMDKVWQQFETLSRKNKQFALFTLTLDTHPPKGYLSPECHKQPYRKNGLESQGLTAVLCSQQAIAQLIKRIQSSPWSGNTVIVISSDHLLMPNMSVAVDYLNKMKRENLFVIIKPGEQPRLINGKRSPLDNGATVLEVLGGDNAIGLGRSSLSQPSLATQFPDYKNKLLAWGPSIRELWSDKD
;
A
#
# COMPACT_ATOMS: atom_id res chain seq x y z
N MET A 1 -25.90 -13.33 -24.52
CA MET A 1 -26.17 -13.67 -25.94
C MET A 1 -26.21 -15.18 -26.19
N ALA A 2 -25.12 -15.90 -25.91
CA ALA A 2 -25.01 -17.34 -26.19
C ALA A 2 -26.15 -18.20 -25.61
N MET A 3 -26.53 -17.97 -24.35
CA MET A 3 -27.64 -18.69 -23.70
C MET A 3 -28.98 -18.54 -24.44
N ILE A 4 -29.25 -17.35 -24.99
CA ILE A 4 -30.48 -17.07 -25.76
C ILE A 4 -30.44 -17.84 -27.09
N ILE A 5 -29.31 -17.81 -27.80
CA ILE A 5 -29.14 -18.53 -29.07
C ILE A 5 -29.31 -20.04 -28.84
N TYR A 6 -28.66 -20.59 -27.81
CA TYR A 6 -28.76 -22.00 -27.47
C TYR A 6 -30.20 -22.39 -27.15
N ARG A 7 -30.91 -21.63 -26.31
CA ARG A 7 -32.29 -21.96 -25.92
C ARG A 7 -33.27 -21.95 -27.09
N PHE A 8 -33.21 -20.94 -27.96
CA PHE A 8 -34.24 -20.72 -28.98
C PHE A 8 -33.90 -21.32 -30.35
N LYS A 9 -32.62 -21.51 -30.66
CA LYS A 9 -32.17 -21.99 -31.98
C LYS A 9 -31.29 -23.25 -31.91
N GLY A 10 -30.68 -23.53 -30.76
CA GLY A 10 -29.80 -24.69 -30.56
C GLY A 10 -30.57 -25.98 -30.32
N LYS A 11 -29.97 -27.11 -30.71
CA LYS A 11 -30.42 -28.44 -30.32
C LYS A 11 -30.13 -28.64 -28.83
N SER A 12 -31.17 -28.90 -28.04
CA SER A 12 -31.06 -29.09 -26.58
C SER A 12 -30.36 -30.41 -26.24
N SER A 13 -29.38 -30.35 -25.35
CA SER A 13 -28.64 -31.50 -24.82
C SER A 13 -28.27 -31.23 -23.37
N LEU A 14 -28.46 -32.21 -22.50
CA LEU A 14 -28.07 -32.09 -21.08
C LEU A 14 -26.57 -31.77 -20.95
N ILE A 15 -25.73 -32.44 -21.73
CA ILE A 15 -24.27 -32.26 -21.71
C ILE A 15 -23.92 -30.81 -22.08
N VAL A 16 -24.49 -30.28 -23.17
CA VAL A 16 -24.17 -28.92 -23.63
C VAL A 16 -24.72 -27.87 -22.66
N SER A 17 -25.92 -28.08 -22.11
CA SER A 17 -26.47 -27.22 -21.06
C SER A 17 -25.55 -27.17 -19.85
N SER A 18 -25.05 -28.32 -19.39
CA SER A 18 -24.10 -28.40 -18.27
C SER A 18 -22.79 -27.68 -18.57
N ILE A 19 -22.23 -27.85 -19.78
CA ILE A 19 -21.02 -27.13 -20.20
C ILE A 19 -21.23 -25.61 -20.15
N ILE A 20 -22.35 -25.12 -20.70
CA ILE A 20 -22.65 -23.68 -20.70
C ILE A 20 -22.80 -23.16 -19.27
N ILE A 21 -23.47 -23.89 -18.38
CA ILE A 21 -23.64 -23.49 -16.97
C ILE A 21 -22.29 -23.49 -16.23
N ILE A 22 -21.43 -24.49 -16.46
CA ILE A 22 -20.10 -24.55 -15.83
C ILE A 22 -19.25 -23.35 -16.29
N ILE A 23 -19.23 -23.05 -17.60
CA ILE A 23 -18.44 -21.92 -18.09
C ILE A 23 -19.04 -20.59 -17.62
N GLU A 24 -20.37 -20.47 -17.55
CA GLU A 24 -21.03 -19.31 -16.92
C GLU A 24 -20.56 -19.12 -15.48
N LEU A 25 -20.53 -20.19 -14.67
CA LEU A 25 -20.03 -20.12 -13.29
C LEU A 25 -18.57 -19.65 -13.23
N ILE A 26 -17.72 -20.13 -14.14
CA ILE A 26 -16.33 -19.65 -14.27
C ILE A 26 -16.31 -18.16 -14.59
N ILE A 27 -17.08 -17.70 -15.58
CA ILE A 27 -17.12 -16.29 -15.99
C ILE A 27 -17.64 -15.40 -14.86
N ILE A 28 -18.71 -15.80 -14.16
CA ILE A 28 -19.23 -15.06 -13.01
C ILE A 28 -18.14 -14.97 -11.94
N THR A 29 -17.47 -16.08 -11.63
CA THR A 29 -16.37 -16.09 -10.64
C THR A 29 -15.25 -15.13 -11.05
N LEU A 30 -14.80 -15.18 -12.32
CA LEU A 30 -13.75 -14.30 -12.83
C LEU A 30 -14.16 -12.82 -12.77
N ASN A 31 -15.40 -12.48 -13.12
CA ASN A 31 -15.88 -11.09 -13.10
C ASN A 31 -16.16 -10.58 -11.69
N VAL A 32 -16.70 -11.42 -10.81
CA VAL A 32 -16.90 -11.07 -9.40
C VAL A 32 -15.56 -10.89 -8.70
N PHE A 33 -14.58 -11.75 -8.99
CA PHE A 33 -13.21 -11.58 -8.51
C PHE A 33 -12.60 -10.27 -9.03
N TRP A 34 -12.74 -9.96 -10.33
CA TRP A 34 -12.27 -8.69 -10.89
C TRP A 34 -12.94 -7.48 -10.23
N LEU A 35 -14.26 -7.51 -10.07
CA LEU A 35 -15.04 -6.43 -9.46
C LEU A 35 -14.63 -6.23 -8.00
N GLY A 36 -14.40 -7.33 -7.28
CA GLY A 36 -13.77 -7.32 -5.97
C GLY A 36 -12.44 -6.59 -6.03
N CYS A 37 -11.49 -7.04 -6.85
CA CYS A 37 -10.19 -6.39 -6.99
C CYS A 37 -10.31 -4.89 -7.34
N TYR A 38 -11.19 -4.52 -8.27
CA TYR A 38 -11.45 -3.14 -8.67
C TYR A 38 -12.01 -2.29 -7.51
N PHE A 39 -12.83 -2.87 -6.64
CA PHE A 39 -13.28 -2.21 -5.42
C PHE A 39 -12.11 -1.87 -4.47
N PHE A 40 -11.10 -2.74 -4.37
CA PHE A 40 -9.90 -2.41 -3.56
C PHE A 40 -8.95 -1.45 -4.29
N THR A 41 -8.62 -1.73 -5.55
CA THR A 41 -7.49 -1.06 -6.22
C THR A 41 -7.88 0.09 -7.14
N GLY A 42 -9.13 0.14 -7.61
CA GLY A 42 -9.58 1.03 -8.68
C GLY A 42 -9.06 0.67 -10.08
N GLU A 43 -8.21 -0.35 -10.21
CA GLU A 43 -7.61 -0.79 -11.49
C GLU A 43 -7.91 -2.28 -11.80
N GLY A 44 -8.50 -3.03 -10.87
CA GLY A 44 -8.67 -4.47 -10.97
C GLY A 44 -7.47 -5.21 -10.39
N ILE A 45 -6.94 -6.20 -11.11
CA ILE A 45 -5.78 -6.98 -10.68
C ILE A 45 -4.50 -6.19 -10.97
N ASN A 46 -3.80 -5.82 -9.91
CA ASN A 46 -2.51 -5.13 -9.98
C ASN A 46 -1.49 -5.78 -9.02
N GLN A 47 -0.36 -5.12 -8.76
CA GLN A 47 0.72 -5.62 -7.89
C GLN A 47 0.22 -5.92 -6.46
N SER A 48 -0.66 -5.10 -5.89
CA SER A 48 -1.17 -5.29 -4.53
C SER A 48 -2.04 -6.55 -4.41
N VAL A 49 -2.84 -6.85 -5.44
CA VAL A 49 -3.68 -8.05 -5.51
C VAL A 49 -2.81 -9.30 -5.58
N ILE A 50 -1.85 -9.35 -6.52
CA ILE A 50 -0.97 -10.52 -6.65
C ILE A 50 -0.14 -10.69 -5.37
N TYR A 51 0.35 -9.59 -4.78
CA TYR A 51 1.09 -9.65 -3.52
C TYR A 51 0.23 -10.22 -2.39
N THR A 52 -0.98 -9.69 -2.20
CA THR A 52 -1.89 -10.14 -1.14
C THR A 52 -2.26 -11.62 -1.29
N LEU A 53 -2.53 -12.09 -2.52
CA LEU A 53 -2.91 -13.48 -2.78
C LEU A 53 -1.76 -14.49 -2.65
N THR A 54 -0.51 -14.04 -2.74
CA THR A 54 0.68 -14.91 -2.72
C THR A 54 1.44 -14.86 -1.41
N ARG A 55 1.01 -14.05 -0.43
CA ARG A 55 1.73 -13.80 0.83
C ARG A 55 0.87 -14.05 2.07
N ASN A 56 1.47 -13.89 3.24
CA ASN A 56 0.86 -14.24 4.50
C ASN A 56 -0.31 -13.32 4.86
N LEU A 57 -1.49 -13.92 5.03
CA LEU A 57 -2.75 -13.26 5.43
C LEU A 57 -3.03 -13.39 6.95
N THR A 58 -2.06 -13.87 7.72
CA THR A 58 -2.17 -13.88 9.20
C THR A 58 -2.40 -12.47 9.70
N GLY A 59 -3.44 -12.28 10.52
CA GLY A 59 -3.79 -10.98 11.09
C GLY A 59 -4.72 -10.10 10.23
N VAL A 60 -5.24 -10.60 9.10
CA VAL A 60 -6.18 -9.83 8.27
C VAL A 60 -7.53 -9.59 8.96
N GLY A 61 -7.97 -8.33 8.96
CA GLY A 61 -9.30 -7.92 9.40
C GLY A 61 -10.42 -8.22 8.39
N LEU A 62 -10.90 -9.47 8.34
CA LEU A 62 -11.98 -9.88 7.41
C LEU A 62 -13.40 -9.51 7.88
N ARG A 63 -13.57 -9.14 9.16
CA ARG A 63 -14.91 -8.96 9.75
C ARG A 63 -15.64 -7.81 9.11
N SER A 64 -14.95 -6.73 8.71
CA SER A 64 -15.57 -5.59 8.03
C SER A 64 -16.07 -5.88 6.61
N TYR A 65 -15.79 -7.04 6.01
CA TYR A 65 -16.13 -7.35 4.61
C TYR A 65 -17.25 -8.39 4.42
N TRP A 66 -17.92 -8.82 5.50
CA TRP A 66 -18.91 -9.91 5.43
C TRP A 66 -20.08 -9.65 4.48
N GLN A 67 -20.54 -8.40 4.35
CA GLN A 67 -21.65 -8.04 3.46
C GLN A 67 -21.29 -8.31 1.99
N HIS A 68 -20.06 -7.94 1.59
CA HIS A 68 -19.54 -8.19 0.26
C HIS A 68 -19.46 -9.71 0.00
N ALA A 69 -18.97 -10.49 0.97
CA ALA A 69 -18.93 -11.95 0.85
C ALA A 69 -20.33 -12.55 0.65
N VAL A 70 -21.35 -12.06 1.37
CA VAL A 70 -22.75 -12.49 1.19
C VAL A 70 -23.26 -12.14 -0.20
N CYS A 71 -23.03 -10.90 -0.68
CA CYS A 71 -23.41 -10.50 -2.03
C CYS A 71 -22.77 -11.40 -3.10
N VAL A 72 -21.48 -11.71 -2.97
CA VAL A 72 -20.76 -12.63 -3.86
C VAL A 72 -21.40 -14.02 -3.87
N MET A 73 -21.70 -14.59 -2.70
CA MET A 73 -22.35 -15.90 -2.60
C MET A 73 -23.74 -15.90 -3.25
N VAL A 74 -24.53 -14.85 -3.03
CA VAL A 74 -25.85 -14.72 -3.66
C VAL A 74 -25.74 -14.70 -5.19
N ILE A 75 -24.79 -13.93 -5.74
CA ILE A 75 -24.57 -13.85 -7.20
C ILE A 75 -24.14 -15.21 -7.76
N LEU A 76 -23.19 -15.89 -7.12
CA LEU A 76 -22.66 -17.18 -7.56
C LEU A 76 -23.70 -18.31 -7.51
N ILE A 77 -24.70 -18.22 -6.63
CA ILE A 77 -25.77 -19.23 -6.52
C ILE A 77 -26.96 -18.87 -7.42
N PHE A 78 -27.42 -17.61 -7.36
CA PHE A 78 -28.67 -17.21 -7.99
C PHE A 78 -28.60 -17.19 -9.51
N LEU A 79 -27.50 -16.70 -10.09
CA LEU A 79 -27.36 -16.61 -11.56
C LEU A 79 -27.36 -17.98 -12.25
N PRO A 80 -26.57 -18.99 -11.81
CA PRO A 80 -26.66 -20.33 -12.39
C PRO A 80 -28.05 -20.97 -12.22
N LEU A 81 -28.73 -20.75 -11.10
CA LEU A 81 -30.10 -21.27 -10.89
C LEU A 81 -31.10 -20.65 -11.87
N LEU A 82 -30.97 -19.36 -12.17
CA LEU A 82 -31.76 -18.71 -13.20
C LEU A 82 -31.49 -19.32 -14.58
N THR A 83 -30.23 -19.60 -14.91
CA THR A 83 -29.86 -20.25 -16.18
C THR A 83 -30.38 -21.68 -16.28
N ILE A 84 -30.30 -22.46 -15.19
CA ILE A 84 -30.89 -23.81 -15.12
C ILE A 84 -32.41 -23.71 -15.39
N LYS A 85 -33.12 -22.82 -14.69
CA LYS A 85 -34.56 -22.60 -14.90
C LYS A 85 -34.87 -22.14 -16.32
N PHE A 86 -33.99 -21.34 -16.92
CA PHE A 86 -34.09 -20.86 -18.29
C PHE A 86 -33.96 -22.01 -19.31
N PHE A 87 -33.06 -22.97 -19.08
CA PHE A 87 -32.86 -24.15 -19.93
C PHE A 87 -33.87 -25.28 -19.72
N CYS A 88 -34.41 -25.48 -18.51
CA CYS A 88 -35.47 -26.48 -18.25
C CYS A 88 -36.74 -26.26 -19.10
N ARG A 89 -36.92 -25.05 -19.66
CA ARG A 89 -38.05 -24.68 -20.53
C ARG A 89 -37.71 -24.74 -22.03
N ALA A 90 -36.55 -25.29 -22.41
CA ALA A 90 -36.11 -25.36 -23.80
C ALA A 90 -36.78 -26.51 -24.57
N LYS A 91 -37.19 -26.27 -25.82
CA LYS A 91 -37.72 -27.31 -26.72
C LYS A 91 -36.59 -27.87 -27.59
N SER A 92 -36.63 -29.18 -27.88
CA SER A 92 -35.54 -29.93 -28.54
C SER A 92 -35.41 -29.70 -30.07
N ALA A 93 -36.15 -28.77 -30.66
CA ALA A 93 -36.30 -28.65 -32.12
C ALA A 93 -35.24 -27.78 -32.84
N GLY A 94 -34.14 -27.41 -32.18
CA GLY A 94 -33.09 -26.56 -32.78
C GLY A 94 -32.01 -27.33 -33.55
N THR A 95 -31.01 -26.61 -34.07
CA THR A 95 -29.93 -27.18 -34.91
C THR A 95 -28.57 -27.22 -34.22
N ASN A 96 -27.70 -28.16 -34.63
CA ASN A 96 -26.36 -28.34 -34.05
C ASN A 96 -25.43 -27.14 -34.31
N TYR A 97 -25.59 -26.43 -35.43
CA TYR A 97 -24.79 -25.25 -35.76
C TYR A 97 -24.95 -24.14 -34.71
N TYR A 98 -26.19 -23.81 -34.32
CA TYR A 98 -26.44 -22.80 -33.29
C TYR A 98 -25.99 -23.26 -31.89
N THR A 99 -26.02 -24.57 -31.63
CA THR A 99 -25.45 -25.15 -30.41
C THR A 99 -23.94 -24.93 -30.36
N LEU A 100 -23.22 -25.31 -31.42
CA LEU A 100 -21.76 -25.10 -31.51
C LEU A 100 -21.40 -23.62 -31.41
N PHE A 101 -22.12 -22.75 -32.14
CA PHE A 101 -21.91 -21.31 -32.09
C PHE A 101 -22.09 -20.74 -30.68
N SER A 102 -23.09 -21.23 -29.93
CA SER A 102 -23.30 -20.82 -28.53
C SER A 102 -22.15 -21.25 -27.62
N VAL A 103 -21.64 -22.46 -27.79
CA VAL A 103 -20.46 -22.94 -27.02
C VAL A 103 -19.24 -22.09 -27.33
N VAL A 104 -18.98 -21.80 -28.60
CA VAL A 104 -17.86 -20.94 -29.02
C VAL A 104 -17.96 -19.54 -28.39
N LEU A 105 -19.14 -18.93 -28.41
CA LEU A 105 -19.36 -17.61 -27.79
C LEU A 105 -19.10 -17.63 -26.27
N VAL A 106 -19.51 -18.70 -25.59
CA VAL A 106 -19.29 -18.85 -24.13
C VAL A 106 -17.80 -19.05 -23.83
N LEU A 107 -17.07 -19.82 -24.65
CA LEU A 107 -15.61 -19.94 -24.54
C LEU A 107 -14.90 -18.61 -24.81
N MET A 108 -15.31 -17.86 -25.84
CA MET A 108 -14.77 -16.53 -26.12
C MET A 108 -14.99 -15.55 -24.96
N SER A 109 -16.12 -15.64 -24.24
CA SER A 109 -16.36 -14.77 -23.08
C SER A 109 -15.39 -14.99 -21.92
N VAL A 110 -14.79 -16.18 -21.78
CA VAL A 110 -13.70 -16.42 -20.81
C VAL A 110 -12.44 -15.68 -21.26
N MET A 111 -12.09 -15.78 -22.54
CA MET A 111 -10.87 -15.20 -23.13
C MET A 111 -10.82 -13.68 -23.05
N ILE A 112 -11.97 -13.01 -23.13
CA ILE A 112 -12.08 -11.54 -23.00
C ILE A 112 -12.36 -11.08 -21.57
N SER A 113 -12.41 -11.98 -20.59
CA SER A 113 -12.70 -11.60 -19.21
C SER A 113 -11.58 -10.69 -18.67
N PRO A 114 -11.91 -9.59 -17.97
CA PRO A 114 -10.90 -8.66 -17.46
C PRO A 114 -9.85 -9.34 -16.56
N THR A 115 -10.28 -10.28 -15.71
CA THR A 115 -9.38 -11.09 -14.88
C THR A 115 -8.33 -11.83 -15.70
N LEU A 116 -8.76 -12.60 -16.71
CA LEU A 116 -7.82 -13.38 -17.50
C LEU A 116 -6.89 -12.47 -18.31
N VAL A 117 -7.41 -11.39 -18.91
CA VAL A 117 -6.62 -10.42 -19.67
C VAL A 117 -5.56 -9.75 -18.79
N GLN A 118 -5.91 -9.34 -17.57
CA GLN A 118 -4.95 -8.71 -16.65
C GLN A 118 -3.91 -9.70 -16.14
N LEU A 119 -4.30 -10.94 -15.80
CA LEU A 119 -3.35 -11.98 -15.39
C LEU A 119 -2.36 -12.33 -16.50
N LEU A 120 -2.82 -12.48 -17.75
CA LEU A 120 -1.97 -12.79 -18.91
C LEU A 120 -1.01 -11.65 -19.28
N ASN A 121 -1.30 -10.42 -18.86
CA ASN A 121 -0.49 -9.24 -19.18
C ASN A 121 0.25 -8.67 -17.96
N TYR A 122 0.06 -9.21 -16.76
CA TYR A 122 0.59 -8.68 -15.50
C TYR A 122 2.10 -8.36 -15.52
N ASN A 123 2.90 -9.25 -16.12
CA ASN A 123 4.36 -9.08 -16.20
C ASN A 123 4.85 -8.45 -17.50
N LYS A 124 3.97 -8.16 -18.46
CA LYS A 124 4.39 -7.62 -19.74
C LYS A 124 4.65 -6.12 -19.59
N PRO A 125 5.86 -5.65 -19.93
CA PRO A 125 6.12 -4.21 -19.97
C PRO A 125 5.24 -3.56 -21.05
N PRO A 126 4.97 -2.24 -20.95
CA PRO A 126 4.34 -1.50 -22.04
C PRO A 126 5.14 -1.65 -23.35
N PRO A 127 4.51 -1.93 -24.49
CA PRO A 127 5.22 -2.28 -25.73
C PRO A 127 6.07 -1.14 -26.31
N ASP A 128 5.67 0.11 -26.09
CA ASP A 128 6.28 1.30 -26.72
C ASP A 128 7.19 2.09 -25.77
N VAL A 129 7.64 1.49 -24.66
CA VAL A 129 8.50 2.15 -23.67
C VAL A 129 9.74 1.29 -23.41
N ASP A 130 10.92 1.85 -23.73
CA ASP A 130 12.19 1.17 -23.48
C ASP A 130 12.45 1.01 -21.97
N GLY A 131 12.79 -0.20 -21.54
CA GLY A 131 13.19 -0.53 -20.17
C GLY A 131 14.62 -1.03 -20.03
N SER A 132 15.38 -1.11 -21.13
CA SER A 132 16.74 -1.67 -21.15
C SER A 132 17.78 -0.80 -20.41
N ASP A 133 17.47 0.48 -20.22
CA ASP A 133 18.31 1.47 -19.56
C ASP A 133 18.23 1.45 -18.02
N PHE A 134 17.49 0.51 -17.40
CA PHE A 134 17.33 0.42 -15.94
C PHE A 134 18.65 0.55 -15.17
N LEU A 135 19.69 -0.17 -15.62
CA LEU A 135 21.00 -0.19 -14.96
C LEU A 135 21.73 1.16 -15.01
N GLN A 136 21.35 2.06 -15.93
CA GLN A 136 21.90 3.42 -16.01
C GLN A 136 21.33 4.31 -14.88
N PHE A 137 20.10 4.02 -14.44
CA PHE A 137 19.38 4.82 -13.46
C PHE A 137 19.42 4.26 -12.03
N VAL A 138 19.61 2.97 -11.84
CA VAL A 138 19.76 2.41 -10.49
C VAL A 138 21.11 2.81 -9.89
N LYS A 139 21.12 3.30 -8.65
CA LYS A 139 22.32 3.70 -7.90
C LYS A 139 22.50 2.84 -6.67
N VAL A 140 23.74 2.43 -6.41
CA VAL A 140 24.13 1.76 -5.17
C VAL A 140 24.69 2.83 -4.23
N PRO A 141 24.04 3.09 -3.08
CA PRO A 141 24.54 4.08 -2.13
C PRO A 141 25.83 3.64 -1.45
N GLN A 142 26.56 4.60 -0.88
CA GLN A 142 27.51 4.28 0.18
C GLN A 142 26.81 3.56 1.34
N SER A 143 27.41 2.46 1.78
CA SER A 143 26.82 1.59 2.80
C SER A 143 26.91 2.10 4.25
N LYS A 144 27.51 3.27 4.49
CA LYS A 144 27.66 3.88 5.84
C LYS A 144 27.57 5.40 5.77
N ILE A 145 27.03 5.99 6.82
CA ILE A 145 27.12 7.41 7.14
C ILE A 145 28.46 7.62 7.89
N PRO A 146 29.38 8.47 7.40
CA PRO A 146 30.72 8.60 8.01
C PRO A 146 30.73 9.08 9.45
N SER A 147 29.80 9.96 9.83
CA SER A 147 29.73 10.54 11.18
C SER A 147 28.29 10.90 11.54
N PRO A 148 27.45 9.91 11.89
CA PRO A 148 26.04 10.15 12.15
C PRO A 148 25.86 11.00 13.42
N LYS A 149 25.17 12.13 13.28
CA LYS A 149 24.96 13.09 14.39
C LYS A 149 23.57 13.05 14.99
N TYR A 150 22.59 12.55 14.24
CA TYR A 150 21.18 12.60 14.61
C TYR A 150 20.59 11.21 14.76
N ASN A 151 19.70 11.06 15.74
CA ASN A 151 18.72 9.98 15.81
C ASN A 151 17.65 10.19 14.74
N LEU A 152 16.98 9.10 14.35
CA LEU A 152 15.88 9.13 13.39
C LEU A 152 14.60 8.62 14.04
N VAL A 153 13.51 9.38 13.90
CA VAL A 153 12.14 8.90 14.14
C VAL A 153 11.36 9.06 12.84
N TYR A 154 11.01 7.94 12.22
CA TYR A 154 10.29 7.88 10.95
C TYR A 154 8.87 7.37 11.19
N ILE A 155 7.88 8.22 10.93
CA ILE A 155 6.46 7.94 11.14
C ILE A 155 5.80 7.76 9.77
N TYR A 156 5.39 6.54 9.47
CA TYR A 156 4.49 6.23 8.37
C TYR A 156 3.04 6.45 8.83
N GLY A 157 2.31 7.31 8.13
CA GLY A 157 0.88 7.48 8.31
C GLY A 157 0.12 6.59 7.32
N GLU A 158 -0.55 5.55 7.82
CA GLU A 158 -1.40 4.63 7.05
C GLU A 158 -2.43 5.41 6.24
N SER A 159 -2.37 5.31 4.92
CA SER A 159 -3.29 6.01 4.01
C SER A 159 -3.40 7.52 4.30
N PHE A 160 -2.40 8.13 4.94
CA PHE A 160 -2.46 9.51 5.45
C PHE A 160 -1.83 10.47 4.45
N GLU A 161 -2.67 11.09 3.62
CA GLU A 161 -2.26 11.88 2.46
C GLU A 161 -1.97 13.34 2.77
N ARG A 162 -1.08 13.95 1.98
CA ARG A 162 -0.90 15.41 1.95
C ARG A 162 -2.20 16.13 1.56
N THR A 163 -3.03 15.47 0.76
CA THR A 163 -4.30 16.00 0.27
C THR A 163 -5.28 16.36 1.40
N TYR A 164 -5.17 15.72 2.57
CA TYR A 164 -5.98 16.06 3.75
C TYR A 164 -5.69 17.45 4.33
N PHE A 165 -4.56 18.08 3.97
CA PHE A 165 -4.18 19.42 4.42
C PHE A 165 -4.92 20.54 3.66
N ASP A 166 -5.70 20.23 2.62
CA ASP A 166 -6.52 21.23 1.94
C ASP A 166 -7.67 21.70 2.83
N ALA A 167 -7.47 22.83 3.51
CA ALA A 167 -8.43 23.38 4.45
C ALA A 167 -9.77 23.81 3.81
N LYS A 168 -9.82 23.98 2.48
CA LYS A 168 -11.07 24.25 1.75
C LYS A 168 -11.96 23.01 1.71
N THR A 169 -11.37 21.85 1.42
CA THR A 169 -12.09 20.58 1.30
C THR A 169 -12.24 19.87 2.65
N PHE A 170 -11.28 20.04 3.55
CA PHE A 170 -11.21 19.38 4.86
C PHE A 170 -10.96 20.38 5.99
N PRO A 171 -11.85 21.37 6.20
CA PRO A 171 -11.67 22.35 7.27
C PRO A 171 -11.58 21.67 8.63
N GLY A 172 -10.57 22.04 9.42
CA GLY A 172 -10.39 21.54 10.79
C GLY A 172 -10.06 20.04 10.90
N LEU A 173 -9.68 19.35 9.82
CA LEU A 173 -9.36 17.93 9.86
C LEU A 173 -8.02 17.63 10.56
N LEU A 174 -7.03 18.51 10.40
CA LEU A 174 -5.65 18.32 10.90
C LEU A 174 -5.21 19.43 11.87
N PRO A 175 -5.97 19.75 12.93
CA PRO A 175 -5.73 20.94 13.76
C PRO A 175 -4.44 20.84 14.58
N ASP A 176 -3.98 19.64 14.93
CA ASP A 176 -2.82 19.44 15.79
C ASP A 176 -1.54 19.24 14.99
N LEU A 177 -1.61 18.51 13.88
CA LEU A 177 -0.46 18.14 13.05
C LEU A 177 -0.10 19.24 12.04
N ALA A 178 -1.06 19.96 11.45
CA ALA A 178 -0.75 21.00 10.46
C ALA A 178 0.21 22.10 10.96
N PRO A 179 0.06 22.64 12.19
CA PRO A 179 1.03 23.59 12.74
C PRO A 179 2.43 22.99 12.98
N ILE A 180 2.54 21.68 13.17
CA ILE A 180 3.83 20.98 13.31
C ILE A 180 4.51 20.86 11.95
N ILE A 181 3.76 20.41 10.93
CA ILE A 181 4.26 20.28 9.55
C ILE A 181 4.72 21.62 8.99
N ALA A 182 4.01 22.70 9.27
CA ALA A 182 4.38 24.05 8.84
C ALA A 182 5.74 24.54 9.39
N ARG A 183 6.31 23.84 10.40
CA ARG A 183 7.65 24.11 10.95
C ARG A 183 8.74 23.19 10.37
N GLY A 184 8.39 22.30 9.45
CA GLY A 184 9.32 21.39 8.79
C GLY A 184 9.68 21.80 7.37
N ILE A 185 10.48 20.96 6.73
CA ILE A 185 10.70 20.96 5.29
C ILE A 185 9.66 20.00 4.69
N GLU A 186 8.69 20.53 3.98
CA GLU A 186 7.63 19.76 3.31
C GLU A 186 7.93 19.71 1.81
N TRP A 187 7.76 18.53 1.21
CA TRP A 187 7.75 18.40 -0.24
C TRP A 187 6.33 18.12 -0.74
N SER A 188 5.83 18.98 -1.61
CA SER A 188 4.60 18.72 -2.37
C SER A 188 4.90 17.98 -3.68
N GLY A 189 3.87 17.48 -4.35
CA GLY A 189 4.03 16.81 -5.64
C GLY A 189 4.56 15.38 -5.57
N THR A 190 4.49 14.74 -4.40
CA THR A 190 4.83 13.31 -4.24
C THR A 190 3.72 12.44 -4.82
N GLU A 191 3.92 11.98 -6.05
CA GLU A 191 2.97 11.16 -6.79
C GLU A 191 3.16 9.68 -6.46
N GLN A 192 2.04 8.95 -6.37
CA GLN A 192 2.04 7.50 -6.19
C GLN A 192 2.10 6.80 -7.55
N TYR A 193 2.93 5.75 -7.62
CA TYR A 193 3.12 4.94 -8.82
C TYR A 193 2.93 3.44 -8.50
N PRO A 194 2.79 2.58 -9.53
CA PRO A 194 2.62 1.14 -9.32
C PRO A 194 3.73 0.54 -8.47
N GLY A 195 3.39 -0.40 -7.57
CA GLY A 195 4.36 -1.04 -6.68
C GLY A 195 4.79 -0.13 -5.52
N MET A 196 3.97 0.85 -5.19
CA MET A 196 4.14 1.78 -4.05
C MET A 196 2.78 2.12 -3.41
N ASP A 197 1.72 1.42 -3.82
CA ASP A 197 0.31 1.78 -3.66
C ASP A 197 -0.40 1.02 -2.54
N PHE A 198 0.37 0.37 -1.67
CA PHE A 198 -0.07 -0.34 -0.47
C PHE A 198 1.07 -0.36 0.56
N THR A 199 0.75 -0.52 1.85
CA THR A 199 1.66 -0.25 2.98
C THR A 199 3.08 -0.78 2.81
N ILE A 200 3.26 -2.10 2.61
CA ILE A 200 4.60 -2.69 2.49
C ILE A 200 5.32 -2.21 1.22
N ALA A 201 4.60 -1.97 0.13
CA ALA A 201 5.18 -1.45 -1.10
C ALA A 201 5.66 0.00 -0.94
N GLY A 202 4.89 0.83 -0.23
CA GLY A 202 5.29 2.19 0.14
C GLY A 202 6.51 2.24 1.05
N ILE A 203 6.56 1.34 2.04
CA ILE A 203 7.72 1.17 2.93
C ILE A 203 8.95 0.72 2.12
N VAL A 204 8.82 -0.29 1.27
CA VAL A 204 9.93 -0.78 0.43
C VAL A 204 10.42 0.33 -0.52
N ALA A 205 9.49 1.03 -1.19
CA ALA A 205 9.84 2.14 -2.08
C ALA A 205 10.60 3.24 -1.34
N SER A 206 10.12 3.64 -0.17
CA SER A 206 10.75 4.69 0.63
C SER A 206 12.05 4.27 1.32
N GLN A 207 12.26 2.99 1.60
CA GLN A 207 13.49 2.49 2.22
C GLN A 207 14.57 2.15 1.18
N CYS A 208 14.18 1.54 0.06
CA CYS A 208 15.10 0.95 -0.92
C CYS A 208 15.18 1.72 -2.24
N GLY A 209 14.28 2.70 -2.46
CA GLY A 209 14.18 3.39 -3.74
C GLY A 209 13.84 2.45 -4.91
N LEU A 210 13.09 1.37 -4.65
CA LEU A 210 12.66 0.40 -5.65
C LEU A 210 11.15 0.10 -5.49
N PRO A 211 10.36 0.06 -6.57
CA PRO A 211 8.96 -0.36 -6.47
C PRO A 211 8.88 -1.86 -6.17
N LEU A 212 7.85 -2.27 -5.43
CA LEU A 212 7.61 -3.65 -5.06
C LEU A 212 6.95 -4.41 -6.21
N PHE A 213 7.73 -4.76 -7.23
CA PHE A 213 7.31 -5.64 -8.31
C PHE A 213 7.73 -7.07 -8.04
N ILE A 214 6.77 -7.92 -7.72
CA ILE A 214 7.04 -9.33 -7.40
C ILE A 214 7.18 -10.18 -8.67
N PRO A 215 8.10 -11.16 -8.70
CA PRO A 215 8.11 -12.21 -9.71
C PRO A 215 6.77 -12.94 -9.74
N ALA A 216 6.24 -13.25 -10.92
CA ALA A 216 4.96 -13.96 -11.05
C ALA A 216 5.08 -15.48 -10.87
N ALA A 217 6.10 -15.96 -10.16
CA ALA A 217 6.24 -17.37 -9.89
C ALA A 217 5.10 -17.82 -8.95
N ILE A 218 4.00 -18.27 -9.55
CA ILE A 218 2.92 -19.02 -8.90
C ILE A 218 3.47 -20.35 -8.33
N ASN A 219 4.66 -20.75 -8.76
CA ASN A 219 5.34 -22.00 -8.39
C ASN A 219 6.27 -21.90 -7.18
N GLY A 220 6.01 -20.99 -6.24
CA GLY A 220 6.55 -21.11 -4.88
C GLY A 220 8.08 -21.18 -4.77
N GLU A 221 8.84 -20.62 -5.71
CA GLU A 221 10.24 -20.33 -5.44
C GLU A 221 10.25 -19.33 -4.29
N ASN A 222 10.58 -19.85 -3.12
CA ASN A 222 10.68 -19.13 -1.87
C ASN A 222 11.76 -18.07 -2.02
N VAL A 223 11.38 -16.89 -2.51
CA VAL A 223 12.26 -15.75 -2.38
C VAL A 223 12.38 -15.47 -0.89
N SER A 224 13.58 -15.69 -0.36
CA SER A 224 13.90 -15.75 1.06
C SER A 224 13.77 -14.38 1.74
N GLY A 225 13.96 -13.30 0.98
CA GLY A 225 13.88 -11.92 1.43
C GLY A 225 13.41 -10.96 0.35
N PHE A 226 13.29 -9.69 0.72
CA PHE A 226 13.05 -8.61 -0.23
C PHE A 226 14.40 -8.17 -0.78
N PHE A 227 14.56 -8.07 -2.10
CA PHE A 227 15.76 -7.53 -2.75
C PHE A 227 17.11 -7.81 -2.01
N PRO A 228 17.45 -9.09 -1.74
CA PRO A 228 18.47 -9.46 -0.75
C PRO A 228 19.85 -8.84 -1.00
N ASP A 229 20.23 -8.63 -2.27
CA ASP A 229 21.50 -8.02 -2.69
C ASP A 229 21.44 -6.48 -2.84
N ARG A 230 20.40 -5.83 -2.33
CA ARG A 230 20.21 -4.38 -2.44
C ARG A 230 20.35 -3.72 -1.07
N ILE A 231 21.02 -2.57 -1.09
CA ILE A 231 21.27 -1.77 0.11
C ILE A 231 20.10 -0.79 0.27
N CYS A 232 19.34 -0.94 1.34
CA CYS A 232 18.26 -0.02 1.72
C CYS A 232 18.68 0.88 2.88
N LEU A 233 17.84 1.88 3.20
CA LEU A 233 18.09 2.84 4.28
C LEU A 233 18.37 2.14 5.62
N GLY A 234 17.57 1.13 5.98
CA GLY A 234 17.77 0.34 7.20
C GLY A 234 19.15 -0.31 7.28
N ASP A 235 19.66 -0.88 6.18
CA ASP A 235 21.00 -1.47 6.09
C ASP A 235 22.09 -0.46 6.37
N ILE A 236 21.98 0.72 5.76
CA ILE A 236 22.94 1.82 5.93
C ILE A 236 22.93 2.30 7.38
N LEU A 237 21.76 2.48 7.98
CA LEU A 237 21.63 2.92 9.37
C LEU A 237 22.27 1.91 10.34
N LYS A 238 21.92 0.62 10.20
CA LYS A 238 22.51 -0.45 11.01
C LYS A 238 24.03 -0.50 10.86
N LYS A 239 24.52 -0.47 9.62
CA LYS A 239 25.97 -0.50 9.32
C LYS A 239 26.68 0.78 9.81
N SER A 240 25.95 1.88 10.00
CA SER A 240 26.42 3.12 10.62
C SER A 240 26.35 3.12 12.16
N GLY A 241 25.96 2.00 12.78
CA GLY A 241 25.97 1.81 14.23
C GLY A 241 24.65 2.16 14.94
N PHE A 242 23.58 2.44 14.19
CA PHE A 242 22.27 2.72 14.77
C PHE A 242 21.68 1.47 15.40
N GLU A 243 21.06 1.60 16.57
CA GLU A 243 20.08 0.62 17.03
C GLU A 243 18.75 0.86 16.29
N THR A 244 18.33 -0.11 15.48
CA THR A 244 17.19 0.05 14.58
C THR A 244 15.97 -0.71 15.11
N TRP A 245 14.81 -0.04 15.06
CA TRP A 245 13.55 -0.53 15.58
C TRP A 245 12.41 -0.26 14.58
N PHE A 246 11.51 -1.22 14.43
CA PHE A 246 10.21 -1.02 13.80
C PHE A 246 9.08 -1.35 14.79
N ILE A 247 8.17 -0.40 15.00
CA ILE A 247 7.08 -0.49 15.99
C ILE A 247 5.75 -0.21 15.29
N GLN A 248 4.83 -1.17 15.27
CA GLN A 248 3.48 -1.00 14.70
C GLN A 248 2.40 -1.63 15.60
N GLY A 249 1.13 -1.38 15.30
CA GLY A 249 0.01 -2.00 16.01
C GLY A 249 -0.41 -3.38 15.49
N ALA A 250 -0.11 -3.70 14.22
CA ALA A 250 -0.55 -4.94 13.57
C ALA A 250 0.40 -6.14 13.83
N ASP A 251 -0.05 -7.35 13.47
CA ASP A 251 0.82 -8.54 13.44
C ASP A 251 1.95 -8.31 12.42
N LEU A 252 3.21 -8.53 12.83
CA LEU A 252 4.38 -8.36 11.97
C LEU A 252 4.46 -9.37 10.82
N HIS A 253 3.75 -10.51 10.91
CA HIS A 253 3.67 -11.49 9.83
C HIS A 253 2.74 -11.04 8.69
N PHE A 254 1.83 -10.10 8.97
CA PHE A 254 0.95 -9.57 7.94
C PHE A 254 1.78 -8.85 6.87
N ALA A 255 1.53 -9.20 5.60
CA ALA A 255 2.25 -8.66 4.45
C ALA A 255 3.78 -8.83 4.52
N ASP A 256 4.26 -9.89 5.20
CA ASP A 256 5.68 -10.25 5.33
C ASP A 256 6.58 -9.08 5.81
N LYS A 257 6.04 -8.13 6.59
CA LYS A 257 6.80 -7.00 7.14
C LYS A 257 8.00 -7.47 7.97
N ASN A 258 7.81 -8.52 8.78
CA ASN A 258 8.88 -9.16 9.55
C ASN A 258 10.05 -9.61 8.66
N LYS A 259 9.78 -10.18 7.47
CA LYS A 259 10.82 -10.60 6.53
C LYS A 259 11.54 -9.40 5.93
N PHE A 260 10.81 -8.38 5.48
CA PHE A 260 11.44 -7.17 4.93
C PHE A 260 12.41 -6.54 5.93
N PHE A 261 11.95 -6.34 7.17
CA PHE A 261 12.74 -5.67 8.20
C PHE A 261 13.93 -6.52 8.68
N SER A 262 13.79 -7.85 8.75
CA SER A 262 14.91 -8.73 9.08
C SER A 262 15.94 -8.82 7.93
N THR A 263 15.50 -8.73 6.67
CA THR A 263 16.41 -8.63 5.51
C THR A 263 17.15 -7.29 5.49
N HIS A 264 16.46 -6.18 5.78
CA HIS A 264 17.00 -4.82 5.59
C HIS A 264 17.28 -4.05 6.89
N GLY A 265 18.18 -4.60 7.70
CA GLY A 265 18.88 -3.85 8.74
C GLY A 265 18.04 -3.34 9.91
N ILE A 266 16.85 -3.88 10.16
CA ILE A 266 16.08 -3.59 11.38
C ILE A 266 16.30 -4.70 12.40
N ASP A 267 16.97 -4.37 13.51
CA ASP A 267 17.37 -5.33 14.55
C ASP A 267 16.22 -5.75 15.46
N ASN A 268 15.25 -4.86 15.67
CA ASN A 268 14.19 -5.05 16.64
C ASN A 268 12.83 -4.71 16.03
N THR A 269 11.85 -5.58 16.25
CA THR A 269 10.49 -5.38 15.78
C THR A 269 9.50 -5.56 16.92
N TRP A 270 8.46 -4.74 16.96
CA TRP A 270 7.37 -4.83 17.93
C TRP A 270 6.03 -4.65 17.23
N GLY A 271 5.12 -5.59 17.44
CA GLY A 271 3.77 -5.60 16.91
C GLY A 271 2.75 -6.14 17.91
N LEU A 272 1.58 -6.53 17.40
CA LEU A 272 0.47 -7.02 18.21
C LEU A 272 0.88 -8.20 19.12
N LYS A 273 1.61 -9.18 18.61
CA LYS A 273 2.02 -10.37 19.37
C LYS A 273 3.06 -10.06 20.43
N GLU A 274 4.04 -9.23 20.08
CA GLU A 274 5.13 -8.82 20.97
C GLU A 274 4.65 -7.88 22.08
N SER A 275 3.47 -7.28 21.91
CA SER A 275 2.82 -6.46 22.93
C SER A 275 2.22 -7.27 24.08
N GLY A 276 1.80 -8.51 23.85
CA GLY A 276 1.01 -9.30 24.80
C GLY A 276 -0.43 -8.78 25.01
N LEU A 277 -0.92 -7.88 24.15
CA LEU A 277 -2.21 -7.20 24.27
C LEU A 277 -3.28 -7.80 23.34
N GLU A 278 -3.07 -8.98 22.77
CA GLU A 278 -3.98 -9.58 21.75
C GLU A 278 -5.38 -9.87 22.29
N THR A 279 -5.53 -10.02 23.60
CA THR A 279 -6.82 -10.26 24.26
C THR A 279 -7.50 -8.97 24.72
N MET A 280 -6.80 -7.83 24.69
CA MET A 280 -7.27 -6.55 25.21
C MET A 280 -8.06 -5.77 24.16
N THR A 281 -9.33 -6.14 23.98
CA THR A 281 -10.21 -5.60 22.93
C THR A 281 -10.45 -4.10 22.98
N TYR A 282 -10.22 -3.43 24.12
CA TYR A 282 -10.33 -1.97 24.24
C TYR A 282 -9.08 -1.22 23.75
N LYS A 283 -7.95 -1.92 23.60
CA LYS A 283 -6.67 -1.36 23.09
C LYS A 283 -6.44 -1.62 21.61
N ARG A 284 -7.35 -2.36 20.96
CA ARG A 284 -7.17 -2.81 19.58
C ARG A 284 -8.46 -2.86 18.78
N ASN A 285 -8.29 -2.85 17.48
CA ASN A 285 -9.33 -3.17 16.51
C ASN A 285 -9.05 -4.54 15.84
N GLU A 286 -9.68 -4.80 14.69
CA GLU A 286 -9.52 -6.07 13.98
C GLU A 286 -8.17 -6.23 13.26
N TRP A 287 -7.46 -5.12 13.00
CA TRP A 287 -6.15 -5.11 12.36
C TRP A 287 -4.99 -5.07 13.34
N GLY A 288 -5.18 -4.51 14.53
CA GLY A 288 -4.10 -4.29 15.50
C GLY A 288 -4.42 -3.27 16.59
N LEU A 289 -3.39 -2.91 17.35
CA LEU A 289 -3.46 -1.87 18.39
C LEU A 289 -3.81 -0.51 17.80
N TYR A 290 -4.55 0.30 18.57
CA TYR A 290 -4.86 1.69 18.20
C TYR A 290 -3.61 2.56 18.16
N ASP A 291 -3.67 3.66 17.41
CA ASP A 291 -2.53 4.55 17.17
C ASP A 291 -1.99 5.17 18.47
N ASP A 292 -2.85 5.51 19.42
CA ASP A 292 -2.43 6.07 20.72
C ASP A 292 -1.54 5.09 21.51
N GLU A 293 -1.90 3.81 21.56
CA GLU A 293 -1.10 2.76 22.21
C GLU A 293 0.26 2.58 21.52
N VAL A 294 0.28 2.60 20.17
CA VAL A 294 1.52 2.48 19.39
C VAL A 294 2.41 3.70 19.60
N MET A 295 1.87 4.91 19.53
CA MET A 295 2.63 6.14 19.73
C MET A 295 3.19 6.26 21.16
N ASP A 296 2.45 5.80 22.17
CA ASP A 296 2.95 5.71 23.54
C ASP A 296 4.12 4.71 23.65
N LYS A 297 4.04 3.55 22.98
CA LYS A 297 5.16 2.61 22.91
C LYS A 297 6.38 3.21 22.20
N VAL A 298 6.18 3.94 21.10
CA VAL A 298 7.27 4.64 20.38
C VAL A 298 7.93 5.67 21.30
N TRP A 299 7.15 6.44 22.06
CA TRP A 299 7.67 7.39 23.04
C TRP A 299 8.52 6.72 24.12
N GLN A 300 8.03 5.63 24.72
CA GLN A 300 8.79 4.88 25.74
C GLN A 300 10.12 4.35 25.19
N GLN A 301 10.10 3.84 23.95
CA GLN A 301 11.31 3.33 23.31
C GLN A 301 12.27 4.46 22.94
N PHE A 302 11.76 5.58 22.43
CA PHE A 302 12.53 6.80 22.17
C PHE A 302 13.26 7.28 23.42
N GLU A 303 12.57 7.38 24.55
CA GLU A 303 13.17 7.80 25.82
C GLU A 303 14.24 6.81 26.29
N THR A 304 13.94 5.51 26.21
CA THR A 304 14.88 4.44 26.61
C THR A 304 16.17 4.50 25.79
N LEU A 305 16.06 4.61 24.47
CA LEU A 305 17.22 4.66 23.57
C LEU A 305 18.00 5.96 23.74
N SER A 306 17.31 7.08 23.90
CA SER A 306 17.93 8.39 24.10
C SER A 306 18.77 8.47 25.38
N ARG A 307 18.32 7.80 26.46
CA ARG A 307 19.09 7.68 27.72
C ARG A 307 20.35 6.82 27.59
N LYS A 308 20.42 5.89 26.63
CA LYS A 308 21.61 5.05 26.39
C LYS A 308 22.74 5.77 25.65
N ASN A 309 22.52 7.00 25.18
CA ASN A 309 23.49 7.81 24.44
C ASN A 309 24.10 7.09 23.21
N LYS A 310 23.29 6.28 22.52
CA LYS A 310 23.64 5.59 21.26
C LYS A 310 22.71 6.09 20.15
N GLN A 311 23.23 6.22 18.92
CA GLN A 311 22.39 6.53 17.76
C GLN A 311 21.33 5.45 17.56
N PHE A 312 20.11 5.87 17.26
CA PHE A 312 19.00 4.96 16.97
C PHE A 312 18.12 5.46 15.84
N ALA A 313 17.43 4.50 15.21
CA ALA A 313 16.38 4.78 14.24
C ALA A 313 15.10 4.03 14.65
N LEU A 314 14.04 4.79 14.92
CA LEU A 314 12.71 4.28 15.22
C LEU A 314 11.82 4.49 14.01
N PHE A 315 11.38 3.40 13.40
CA PHE A 315 10.35 3.40 12.37
C PHE A 315 9.03 3.01 13.02
N THR A 316 7.94 3.72 12.70
CA THR A 316 6.61 3.38 13.16
C THR A 316 5.56 3.58 12.08
N LEU A 317 4.45 2.88 12.20
CA LEU A 317 3.35 2.90 11.24
C LEU A 317 2.03 2.98 12.01
N THR A 318 1.21 3.99 11.69
CA THR A 318 -0.17 4.08 12.19
C THR A 318 -1.08 3.05 11.53
N LEU A 319 -2.29 2.87 12.04
CA LEU A 319 -3.22 1.83 11.61
C LEU A 319 -4.68 2.31 11.58
N ASP A 320 -5.07 3.25 12.42
CA ASP A 320 -6.48 3.54 12.65
C ASP A 320 -7.21 4.11 11.44
N THR A 321 -6.49 4.71 10.50
CA THR A 321 -7.02 5.19 9.22
C THR A 321 -7.30 4.08 8.21
N HIS A 322 -7.00 2.81 8.53
CA HIS A 322 -7.16 1.69 7.62
C HIS A 322 -8.63 1.53 7.14
N PRO A 323 -8.86 1.29 5.84
CA PRO A 323 -10.19 1.09 5.29
C PRO A 323 -10.90 -0.18 5.82
N PRO A 324 -12.24 -0.28 5.67
CA PRO A 324 -13.10 0.62 4.89
C PRO A 324 -13.63 1.84 5.68
N LYS A 325 -13.75 1.72 7.00
CA LYS A 325 -14.44 2.71 7.84
C LYS A 325 -13.51 3.59 8.67
N GLY A 326 -12.24 3.22 8.84
CA GLY A 326 -11.38 3.77 9.90
C GLY A 326 -11.80 3.29 11.29
N TYR A 327 -10.88 3.26 12.22
CA TYR A 327 -11.06 2.75 13.57
C TYR A 327 -10.86 3.89 14.56
N LEU A 328 -11.71 3.93 15.59
CA LEU A 328 -11.68 4.99 16.60
C LEU A 328 -11.26 4.36 17.91
N SER A 329 -10.10 4.76 18.41
CA SER A 329 -9.67 4.43 19.77
C SER A 329 -10.67 4.96 20.80
N PRO A 330 -10.96 4.21 21.88
CA PRO A 330 -11.72 4.73 23.02
C PRO A 330 -11.14 6.01 23.62
N GLU A 331 -9.83 6.22 23.49
CA GLU A 331 -9.12 7.42 23.97
C GLU A 331 -9.26 8.62 23.00
N CYS A 332 -9.82 8.42 21.80
CA CYS A 332 -10.10 9.52 20.90
C CYS A 332 -11.39 10.26 21.31
N HIS A 333 -11.23 11.36 22.02
CA HIS A 333 -12.33 12.23 22.46
C HIS A 333 -12.67 13.36 21.48
N LYS A 334 -12.21 13.28 20.23
CA LYS A 334 -12.55 14.27 19.19
C LYS A 334 -14.02 14.14 18.79
N GLN A 335 -14.65 15.27 18.50
CA GLN A 335 -16.00 15.27 17.95
C GLN A 335 -16.00 14.59 16.56
N PRO A 336 -17.03 13.80 16.21
CA PRO A 336 -17.14 13.20 14.89
C PRO A 336 -16.97 14.23 13.78
N TYR A 337 -16.08 13.94 12.84
CA TYR A 337 -15.86 14.81 11.70
C TYR A 337 -17.08 14.76 10.78
N ARG A 338 -17.68 15.92 10.54
CA ARG A 338 -18.87 16.07 9.68
C ARG A 338 -18.51 16.83 8.42
N LYS A 339 -18.96 16.31 7.28
CA LYS A 339 -18.82 16.95 5.97
C LYS A 339 -20.17 16.99 5.29
N ASN A 340 -20.58 18.18 4.85
CA ASN A 340 -21.91 18.43 4.27
C ASN A 340 -23.07 17.91 5.14
N GLY A 341 -22.94 18.03 6.47
CA GLY A 341 -23.95 17.55 7.43
C GLY A 341 -23.92 16.06 7.73
N LEU A 342 -23.07 15.27 7.06
CA LEU A 342 -22.93 13.82 7.28
C LEU A 342 -21.66 13.50 8.06
N GLU A 343 -21.78 12.61 9.06
CA GLU A 343 -20.61 12.08 9.77
C GLU A 343 -19.79 11.16 8.87
N SER A 344 -18.48 11.28 8.97
CA SER A 344 -17.54 10.39 8.30
C SER A 344 -16.61 9.76 9.33
N GLN A 345 -16.82 8.47 9.61
CA GLN A 345 -15.95 7.73 10.51
C GLN A 345 -14.50 7.70 10.02
N GLY A 346 -14.28 7.54 8.72
CA GLY A 346 -12.94 7.55 8.13
C GLY A 346 -12.22 8.87 8.34
N LEU A 347 -12.89 10.01 8.11
CA LEU A 347 -12.29 11.33 8.39
C LEU A 347 -12.14 11.58 9.90
N THR A 348 -13.00 11.00 10.73
CA THR A 348 -12.82 11.04 12.19
C THR A 348 -11.58 10.25 12.62
N ALA A 349 -11.33 9.08 12.02
CA ALA A 349 -10.12 8.30 12.26
C ALA A 349 -8.86 9.08 11.84
N VAL A 350 -8.89 9.79 10.70
CA VAL A 350 -7.82 10.72 10.29
C VAL A 350 -7.59 11.82 11.35
N LEU A 351 -8.67 12.41 11.89
CA LEU A 351 -8.62 13.43 12.95
C LEU A 351 -8.05 12.89 14.28
N CYS A 352 -8.29 11.62 14.61
CA CYS A 352 -7.71 10.94 15.78
C CYS A 352 -6.23 10.59 15.55
N SER A 353 -5.92 9.96 14.42
CA SER A 353 -4.56 9.50 14.07
C SER A 353 -3.58 10.68 13.98
N GLN A 354 -3.98 11.80 13.34
CA GLN A 354 -3.15 13.00 13.31
C GLN A 354 -2.87 13.57 14.72
N GLN A 355 -3.79 13.38 15.67
CA GLN A 355 -3.60 13.85 17.04
C GLN A 355 -2.55 12.98 17.75
N ALA A 356 -2.61 11.66 17.60
CA ALA A 356 -1.64 10.74 18.18
C ALA A 356 -0.21 11.03 17.65
N ILE A 357 -0.07 11.21 16.32
CA ILE A 357 1.20 11.62 15.70
C ILE A 357 1.67 12.96 16.26
N ALA A 358 0.79 13.96 16.32
CA ALA A 358 1.14 15.29 16.83
C ALA A 358 1.57 15.25 18.31
N GLN A 359 0.94 14.42 19.13
CA GLN A 359 1.31 14.24 20.54
C GLN A 359 2.70 13.61 20.68
N LEU A 360 3.01 12.55 19.92
CA LEU A 360 4.36 11.96 19.91
C LEU A 360 5.41 13.01 19.55
N ILE A 361 5.20 13.75 18.45
CA ILE A 361 6.16 14.77 18.00
C ILE A 361 6.34 15.86 19.06
N LYS A 362 5.25 16.33 19.67
CA LYS A 362 5.32 17.33 20.75
C LYS A 362 6.13 16.79 21.95
N ARG A 363 5.92 15.54 22.37
CA ARG A 363 6.71 14.91 23.45
C ARG A 363 8.20 14.85 23.10
N ILE A 364 8.54 14.44 21.88
CA ILE A 364 9.94 14.42 21.40
C ILE A 364 10.54 15.83 21.39
N GLN A 365 9.83 16.82 20.83
CA GLN A 365 10.28 18.21 20.74
C GLN A 365 10.45 18.89 22.10
N SER A 366 9.64 18.52 23.09
CA SER A 366 9.76 19.01 24.47
C SER A 366 10.81 18.25 25.30
N SER A 367 11.40 17.18 24.78
CA SER A 367 12.41 16.39 25.48
C SER A 367 13.81 17.02 25.39
N PRO A 368 14.74 16.66 26.30
CA PRO A 368 16.15 17.08 26.22
C PRO A 368 16.88 16.60 24.96
N TRP A 369 16.35 15.60 24.26
CA TRP A 369 16.95 14.99 23.07
C TRP A 369 16.42 15.57 21.75
N SER A 370 15.51 16.55 21.80
CA SER A 370 14.97 17.20 20.60
C SER A 370 16.07 17.73 19.66
N GLY A 371 17.13 18.31 20.20
CA GLY A 371 18.25 18.87 19.43
C GLY A 371 19.08 17.86 18.64
N ASN A 372 18.95 16.56 18.93
CA ASN A 372 19.68 15.49 18.24
C ASN A 372 18.78 14.52 17.47
N THR A 373 17.50 14.85 17.26
CA THR A 373 16.55 13.95 16.59
C THR A 373 15.99 14.57 15.32
N VAL A 374 16.11 13.85 14.21
CA VAL A 374 15.39 14.11 12.97
C VAL A 374 14.08 13.34 12.99
N ILE A 375 12.97 14.03 12.71
CA ILE A 375 11.64 13.42 12.61
C ILE A 375 11.20 13.46 11.15
N VAL A 376 10.75 12.32 10.63
CA VAL A 376 10.19 12.18 9.28
C VAL A 376 8.73 11.78 9.42
N ILE A 377 7.84 12.45 8.68
CA ILE A 377 6.44 12.07 8.56
C ILE A 377 6.17 11.82 7.08
N SER A 378 5.75 10.60 6.75
CA SER A 378 5.49 10.17 5.37
C SER A 378 4.17 9.42 5.29
N SER A 379 3.46 9.55 4.17
CA SER A 379 2.48 8.52 3.80
C SER A 379 3.21 7.21 3.56
N ASP A 380 2.57 6.09 3.84
CA ASP A 380 2.92 4.82 3.23
C ASP A 380 2.33 4.75 1.79
N HIS A 381 1.06 5.13 1.62
CA HIS A 381 0.38 5.24 0.34
C HIS A 381 -0.85 6.18 0.43
N LEU A 382 -1.48 6.43 -0.72
CA LEU A 382 -2.78 7.08 -0.82
C LEU A 382 -3.89 6.10 -0.42
N LEU A 383 -4.97 6.59 0.18
CA LEU A 383 -6.14 5.79 0.51
C LEU A 383 -6.74 5.10 -0.73
N MET A 384 -7.07 3.82 -0.61
CA MET A 384 -7.61 3.02 -1.72
C MET A 384 -8.89 3.66 -2.33
N PRO A 385 -9.03 3.72 -3.67
CA PRO A 385 -9.93 4.65 -4.36
C PRO A 385 -11.44 4.35 -4.25
N ASN A 386 -11.88 3.21 -3.71
CA ASN A 386 -13.32 2.93 -3.54
C ASN A 386 -13.66 2.43 -2.11
N MET A 387 -12.82 2.71 -1.12
CA MET A 387 -12.88 2.03 0.17
C MET A 387 -13.58 2.79 1.31
N SER A 388 -13.65 4.11 1.23
CA SER A 388 -14.15 4.95 2.33
C SER A 388 -14.88 6.18 1.81
N VAL A 389 -15.83 6.70 2.59
CA VAL A 389 -16.52 7.98 2.32
C VAL A 389 -15.53 9.15 2.17
N ALA A 390 -14.35 9.08 2.81
CA ALA A 390 -13.29 10.07 2.61
C ALA A 390 -12.89 10.18 1.13
N VAL A 391 -12.94 9.06 0.40
CA VAL A 391 -12.46 8.95 -0.97
C VAL A 391 -13.35 9.66 -1.98
N ASP A 392 -14.66 9.75 -1.72
CA ASP A 392 -15.60 10.52 -2.57
C ASP A 392 -15.19 12.00 -2.73
N TYR A 393 -14.46 12.50 -1.74
CA TYR A 393 -13.90 13.84 -1.76
C TYR A 393 -12.48 13.86 -2.34
N LEU A 394 -11.63 12.92 -1.94
CA LEU A 394 -10.24 12.84 -2.40
C LEU A 394 -10.13 12.61 -3.91
N ASN A 395 -11.00 11.77 -4.50
CA ASN A 395 -10.99 11.46 -5.92
C ASN A 395 -11.35 12.67 -6.82
N LYS A 396 -11.83 13.78 -6.24
CA LYS A 396 -12.08 15.05 -6.94
C LYS A 396 -10.88 15.99 -6.94
N MET A 397 -9.77 15.56 -6.35
CA MET A 397 -8.57 16.36 -6.12
C MET A 397 -7.35 15.74 -6.79
N LYS A 398 -6.30 16.53 -7.00
CA LYS A 398 -4.96 15.98 -7.24
C LYS A 398 -4.44 15.41 -5.93
N ARG A 399 -4.24 14.09 -5.89
CA ARG A 399 -3.84 13.37 -4.69
C ARG A 399 -2.33 13.26 -4.58
N GLU A 400 -1.80 13.45 -3.38
CA GLU A 400 -0.35 13.48 -3.12
C GLU A 400 -0.04 12.79 -1.80
N ASN A 401 1.04 12.00 -1.81
CA ASN A 401 1.62 11.46 -0.59
C ASN A 401 2.27 12.60 0.22
N LEU A 402 2.17 12.51 1.53
CA LEU A 402 2.87 13.39 2.47
C LEU A 402 4.32 12.97 2.58
N PHE A 403 5.23 13.94 2.57
CA PHE A 403 6.62 13.73 2.97
C PHE A 403 7.19 15.02 3.59
N VAL A 404 7.54 14.92 4.87
CA VAL A 404 7.98 16.06 5.69
C VAL A 404 9.14 15.64 6.56
N ILE A 405 10.16 16.50 6.65
CA ILE A 405 11.30 16.34 7.55
C ILE A 405 11.36 17.52 8.51
N ILE A 406 11.42 17.23 9.80
CA ILE A 406 11.69 18.19 10.87
C ILE A 406 13.08 17.88 11.39
N LYS A 407 14.04 18.78 11.14
CA LYS A 407 15.43 18.65 11.57
C LYS A 407 15.84 19.86 12.42
N PRO A 408 16.52 19.65 13.56
CA PRO A 408 17.05 20.73 14.37
C PRO A 408 17.95 21.68 13.58
N GLY A 409 17.71 22.98 13.72
CA GLY A 409 18.47 24.04 13.05
C GLY A 409 18.11 24.28 11.59
N GLU A 410 17.18 23.52 10.99
CA GLU A 410 16.67 23.79 9.64
C GLU A 410 15.51 24.78 9.66
N GLN A 411 15.46 25.66 8.66
CA GLN A 411 14.35 26.58 8.47
C GLN A 411 13.17 25.90 7.76
N PRO A 412 11.92 26.20 8.17
CA PRO A 412 10.74 25.67 7.50
C PRO A 412 10.65 26.12 6.06
N ARG A 413 10.25 25.23 5.15
CA ARG A 413 10.03 25.56 3.75
C ARG A 413 9.16 24.52 3.05
N LEU A 414 8.36 24.98 2.11
CA LEU A 414 7.63 24.13 1.16
C LEU A 414 8.44 24.04 -0.14
N ILE A 415 8.85 22.84 -0.52
CA ILE A 415 9.53 22.56 -1.78
C ILE A 415 8.52 21.93 -2.73
N ASN A 416 8.20 22.64 -3.81
CA ASN A 416 7.27 22.15 -4.82
C ASN A 416 8.03 21.46 -5.95
N GLY A 417 7.64 20.22 -6.29
CA GLY A 417 8.22 19.52 -7.42
C GLY A 417 7.68 18.11 -7.55
N LYS A 418 7.51 17.64 -8.79
CA LYS A 418 7.11 16.26 -9.03
C LYS A 418 8.19 15.32 -8.49
N ARG A 419 7.78 14.41 -7.60
CA ARG A 419 8.65 13.42 -6.96
C ARG A 419 7.86 12.13 -6.69
N SER A 420 8.52 11.13 -6.12
CA SER A 420 7.90 9.84 -5.77
C SER A 420 8.34 9.37 -4.38
N PRO A 421 7.59 8.43 -3.74
CA PRO A 421 8.05 7.76 -2.53
C PRO A 421 9.44 7.12 -2.63
N LEU A 422 9.88 6.76 -3.85
CA LEU A 422 11.25 6.25 -4.10
C LEU A 422 12.33 7.22 -3.63
N ASP A 423 12.05 8.52 -3.65
CA ASP A 423 13.00 9.58 -3.29
C ASP A 423 13.16 9.76 -1.77
N ASN A 424 12.23 9.20 -0.97
CA ASN A 424 12.15 9.45 0.47
C ASN A 424 13.42 8.98 1.20
N GLY A 425 13.85 7.75 0.96
CA GLY A 425 15.02 7.15 1.63
C GLY A 425 16.32 7.88 1.30
N ALA A 426 16.52 8.22 0.03
CA ALA A 426 17.66 9.00 -0.42
C ALA A 426 17.69 10.40 0.21
N THR A 427 16.52 11.04 0.34
CA THR A 427 16.40 12.34 1.00
C THR A 427 16.72 12.26 2.48
N VAL A 428 16.20 11.24 3.18
CA VAL A 428 16.50 11.02 4.60
C VAL A 428 17.97 10.69 4.82
N LEU A 429 18.57 9.89 3.93
CA LEU A 429 20.00 9.55 3.99
C LEU A 429 20.88 10.80 3.88
N GLU A 430 20.61 11.69 2.92
CA GLU A 430 21.37 12.94 2.77
C GLU A 430 21.20 13.84 3.99
N VAL A 431 19.97 13.95 4.54
CA VAL A 431 19.69 14.72 5.76
C VAL A 431 20.51 14.23 6.96
N LEU A 432 20.75 12.93 7.05
CA LEU A 432 21.56 12.32 8.11
C LEU A 432 23.08 12.38 7.84
N GLY A 433 23.49 12.97 6.71
CA GLY A 433 24.89 13.15 6.31
C GLY A 433 25.47 11.97 5.53
N GLY A 434 24.62 11.14 4.93
CA GLY A 434 25.01 10.06 4.03
C GLY A 434 25.01 10.47 2.54
N ASP A 435 24.86 9.46 1.68
CA ASP A 435 24.73 9.63 0.24
C ASP A 435 23.36 10.25 -0.17
N ASN A 436 23.19 10.57 -1.45
CA ASN A 436 22.01 11.28 -1.96
C ASN A 436 21.20 10.49 -3.01
N ALA A 437 21.44 9.18 -3.14
CA ALA A 437 20.67 8.27 -3.98
C ALA A 437 20.57 6.87 -3.36
N ILE A 438 19.43 6.21 -3.49
CA ILE A 438 19.23 4.80 -3.11
C ILE A 438 18.37 4.18 -4.21
N GLY A 439 18.87 3.15 -4.90
CA GLY A 439 18.13 2.53 -6.01
C GLY A 439 17.78 3.56 -7.11
N LEU A 440 16.50 3.66 -7.45
CA LEU A 440 15.98 4.68 -8.36
C LEU A 440 15.70 6.03 -7.68
N GLY A 441 15.69 6.07 -6.35
CA GLY A 441 15.44 7.27 -5.56
C GLY A 441 16.55 8.31 -5.71
N ARG A 442 16.17 9.58 -5.73
CA ARG A 442 17.07 10.74 -5.70
C ARG A 442 16.69 11.64 -4.54
N SER A 443 17.67 12.07 -3.77
CA SER A 443 17.42 13.02 -2.71
C SER A 443 16.82 14.30 -3.27
N SER A 444 15.63 14.64 -2.77
CA SER A 444 14.89 15.84 -3.17
C SER A 444 15.49 17.13 -2.59
N LEU A 445 16.68 17.06 -1.98
CA LEU A 445 17.49 18.21 -1.57
C LEU A 445 18.50 18.63 -2.64
N SER A 446 19.18 17.66 -3.25
CA SER A 446 20.34 17.91 -4.12
C SER A 446 20.15 17.47 -5.56
N GLN A 447 19.11 16.68 -5.87
CA GLN A 447 18.91 16.12 -7.21
C GLN A 447 17.45 16.17 -7.66
N PRO A 448 17.19 16.30 -8.98
CA PRO A 448 15.85 16.14 -9.52
C PRO A 448 15.41 14.67 -9.42
N SER A 449 14.15 14.45 -9.02
CA SER A 449 13.53 13.12 -9.05
C SER A 449 13.53 12.54 -10.46
N LEU A 450 13.70 11.23 -10.60
CA LEU A 450 13.51 10.55 -11.89
C LEU A 450 12.08 10.74 -12.42
N ALA A 451 11.10 10.97 -11.55
CA ALA A 451 9.73 11.28 -11.96
C ALA A 451 9.60 12.55 -12.82
N THR A 452 10.59 13.46 -12.76
CA THR A 452 10.66 14.65 -13.60
C THR A 452 11.35 14.43 -14.94
N GLN A 453 12.16 13.37 -15.06
CA GLN A 453 12.98 13.11 -16.24
C GLN A 453 12.21 12.37 -17.34
N PHE A 454 11.11 11.71 -16.97
CA PHE A 454 10.26 10.98 -17.90
C PHE A 454 8.85 11.57 -17.94
N PRO A 455 8.33 11.96 -19.12
CA PRO A 455 6.96 12.46 -19.26
C PRO A 455 5.93 11.45 -18.73
N ASP A 456 6.09 10.18 -19.08
CA ASP A 456 5.28 9.06 -18.60
C ASP A 456 6.09 8.15 -17.67
N TYR A 457 6.32 8.65 -16.46
CA TYR A 457 7.09 7.91 -15.46
C TYR A 457 6.39 6.62 -15.00
N LYS A 458 5.05 6.57 -15.04
CA LYS A 458 4.28 5.35 -14.71
C LYS A 458 4.66 4.22 -15.66
N ASN A 459 4.57 4.44 -16.97
CA ASN A 459 4.92 3.41 -17.94
C ASN A 459 6.43 3.14 -17.98
N LYS A 460 7.28 4.13 -17.70
CA LYS A 460 8.72 3.91 -17.56
C LYS A 460 9.06 2.95 -16.41
N LEU A 461 8.44 3.11 -15.23
CA LEU A 461 8.60 2.18 -14.12
C LEU A 461 8.15 0.76 -14.49
N LEU A 462 7.00 0.63 -15.16
CA LEU A 462 6.51 -0.67 -15.63
C LEU A 462 7.43 -1.31 -16.68
N ALA A 463 8.05 -0.51 -17.54
CA ALA A 463 9.04 -0.96 -18.52
C ALA A 463 10.32 -1.50 -17.85
N TRP A 464 10.75 -0.91 -16.72
CA TRP A 464 11.82 -1.46 -15.88
C TRP A 464 11.41 -2.70 -15.07
N GLY A 465 10.13 -3.08 -15.09
CA GLY A 465 9.57 -4.19 -14.33
C GLY A 465 10.33 -5.51 -14.44
N PRO A 466 10.75 -5.98 -15.64
CA PRO A 466 11.55 -7.20 -15.79
C PRO A 466 12.87 -7.13 -14.99
N SER A 467 13.67 -6.07 -15.17
CA SER A 467 14.94 -5.90 -14.47
C SER A 467 14.78 -5.72 -12.96
N ILE A 468 13.69 -5.11 -12.50
CA ILE A 468 13.37 -4.98 -11.07
C ILE A 468 13.02 -6.36 -10.48
N ARG A 469 12.27 -7.20 -11.20
CA ARG A 469 11.93 -8.55 -10.74
C ARG A 469 13.16 -9.46 -10.64
N GLU A 470 14.15 -9.29 -11.52
CA GLU A 470 15.43 -10.00 -11.43
C GLU A 470 16.21 -9.69 -10.13
N LEU A 471 15.92 -8.59 -9.45
CA LEU A 471 16.56 -8.23 -8.18
C LEU A 471 16.10 -9.08 -6.98
N TRP A 472 15.07 -9.90 -7.17
CA TRP A 472 14.58 -10.81 -6.13
C TRP A 472 15.37 -12.10 -6.05
N SER A 473 16.09 -12.49 -7.11
CA SER A 473 16.91 -13.69 -7.10
C SER A 473 18.27 -13.38 -6.47
N ASP A 474 18.72 -14.27 -5.57
CA ASP A 474 20.11 -14.27 -5.10
C ASP A 474 21.01 -14.44 -6.33
N LYS A 475 21.97 -13.51 -6.52
CA LYS A 475 23.03 -13.74 -7.50
C LYS A 475 24.13 -14.53 -6.81
N ASP A 476 24.07 -15.86 -6.93
CA ASP A 476 25.16 -16.78 -6.55
C ASP A 476 26.54 -16.31 -7.08
#